data_AF-A0A2N0QHB2-F1
#
_entry.id   AF-A0A2N0QHB2-F1
#
_cell.length_a   1.000
_cell.length_b   1.000
_cell.length_c   1.000
_cell.angle_alpha   90.00
_cell.angle_beta   90.00
_cell.angle_gamma   90.00
#
_symmetry.space_group_name_H-M   'P 1'
#
loop_
_entity.id
_entity.type
_entity.pdbx_description
1 polymer ?
#
loop_
_entity_poly.entity_id
_entity_poly.type
_entity_poly.pdbx_seq_one_letter_code
_entity_poly.pdbx_strand_id
1 'polypeptide(L)'
;VLGLATGSTPEGLYRCMVQAYKGGKYSFQHVITFNLDEYLNLDQHHPNSYHFYMRKKFFDHVDISKKNIHIPNGMAEDIVKECRRYDEKIKSVGNIDIQVLGLGINGHIGFNEPGTSFTSTTHVVHLDEITRKANSKYFHNIQDVPYKAITMGIGNIMESKEILLLVSGKKKALALVKLINGEVCEQFPAS
;
A
#
# COMPACT_ATOMS: atom_id res chain seq x y z
N VAL A 1 3.50 -14.59 -4.25
CA VAL A 1 2.57 -13.59 -3.66
C VAL A 1 3.28 -12.26 -3.58
N LEU A 2 2.70 -11.19 -4.15
CA LEU A 2 3.30 -9.85 -4.17
C LEU A 2 2.47 -8.85 -3.36
N GLY A 3 3.12 -8.14 -2.44
CA GLY A 3 2.58 -6.97 -1.77
C GLY A 3 2.86 -5.70 -2.57
N LEU A 4 1.85 -4.86 -2.80
CA LEU A 4 1.92 -3.71 -3.70
C LEU A 4 1.57 -2.40 -2.99
N ALA A 5 2.32 -1.34 -3.30
CA ALA A 5 2.11 0.01 -2.79
C ALA A 5 1.49 0.93 -3.85
N THR A 6 0.81 2.00 -3.41
CA THR A 6 0.33 3.06 -4.29
C THR A 6 1.21 4.31 -4.19
N GLY A 7 0.78 5.42 -4.80
CA GLY A 7 1.52 6.68 -4.83
C GLY A 7 2.60 6.76 -5.92
N SER A 8 3.25 7.91 -6.03
CA SER A 8 4.14 8.21 -7.17
C SER A 8 5.41 7.37 -7.22
N THR A 9 5.91 6.92 -6.07
CA THR A 9 7.18 6.19 -5.95
C THR A 9 7.21 4.88 -6.75
N PRO A 10 6.23 3.95 -6.59
CA PRO A 10 6.23 2.68 -7.32
C PRO A 10 5.85 2.79 -8.81
N GLU A 11 5.46 3.96 -9.33
CA GLU A 11 5.04 4.08 -10.74
C GLU A 11 6.14 3.66 -11.73
N GLY A 12 7.41 3.92 -11.41
CA GLY A 12 8.54 3.46 -12.22
C GLY A 12 8.64 1.94 -12.26
N LEU A 13 8.47 1.29 -11.11
CA LEU A 13 8.47 -0.17 -11.00
C LEU A 13 7.33 -0.77 -11.84
N TYR A 14 6.10 -0.24 -11.73
CA TYR A 14 4.97 -0.74 -12.51
C TYR A 14 5.19 -0.63 -14.02
N ARG A 15 5.75 0.49 -14.52
CA ARG A 15 6.11 0.62 -15.94
C ARG A 15 7.10 -0.46 -16.37
N CYS A 16 8.15 -0.70 -15.59
CA CYS A 16 9.15 -1.72 -15.88
C CYS A 16 8.55 -3.13 -15.88
N MET A 17 7.67 -3.46 -14.92
CA MET A 17 6.99 -4.74 -14.84
C MET A 17 6.07 -4.98 -16.05
N VAL A 18 5.30 -3.97 -16.45
CA VAL A 18 4.44 -4.02 -17.64
C VAL A 18 5.27 -4.21 -18.92
N GLN A 19 6.39 -3.48 -19.04
CA GLN A 19 7.29 -3.62 -20.20
C GLN A 19 7.92 -5.01 -20.26
N ALA A 20 8.35 -5.56 -19.11
CA ALA A 20 8.91 -6.91 -19.04
C ALA A 20 7.88 -7.98 -19.44
N TYR A 21 6.62 -7.83 -19.00
CA TYR A 21 5.52 -8.70 -19.43
C TYR A 21 5.26 -8.60 -20.94
N LYS A 22 5.11 -7.39 -21.48
CA LYS A 22 4.88 -7.17 -22.92
C LYS A 22 6.04 -7.68 -23.78
N GLY A 23 7.25 -7.70 -23.24
CA GLY A 23 8.43 -8.29 -23.86
C GLY A 23 8.56 -9.81 -23.69
N GLY A 24 7.56 -10.48 -23.09
CA GLY A 24 7.53 -11.93 -22.92
C GLY A 24 8.47 -12.49 -21.86
N LYS A 25 9.01 -11.66 -20.96
CA LYS A 25 9.98 -12.12 -19.95
C LYS A 25 9.33 -12.93 -18.83
N TYR A 26 8.16 -12.51 -18.37
CA TYR A 26 7.45 -13.12 -17.24
C TYR A 26 5.94 -13.00 -17.43
N SER A 27 5.17 -13.87 -16.77
CA SER A 27 3.70 -13.85 -16.71
C SER A 27 3.21 -13.62 -15.28
N PHE A 28 2.03 -13.00 -15.15
CA PHE A 28 1.34 -12.74 -13.90
C PHE A 28 0.14 -13.67 -13.64
N GLN A 29 -0.10 -14.69 -14.48
CA GLN A 29 -1.26 -15.59 -14.37
C GLN A 29 -1.36 -16.30 -13.02
N HIS A 30 -0.23 -16.67 -12.44
CA HIS A 30 -0.14 -17.36 -11.15
C HIS A 30 0.28 -16.45 -9.99
N VAL A 31 0.39 -15.15 -10.24
CA VAL A 31 0.72 -14.18 -9.20
C VAL A 31 -0.55 -13.82 -8.43
N ILE A 32 -0.46 -13.86 -7.10
CA ILE A 32 -1.46 -13.34 -6.15
C ILE A 32 -0.92 -12.02 -5.59
N THR A 33 -1.76 -11.00 -5.54
CA THR A 33 -1.38 -9.65 -5.10
C THR A 33 -2.21 -9.18 -3.92
N PHE A 34 -1.57 -8.41 -3.04
CA PHE A 34 -2.20 -7.71 -1.92
C PHE A 34 -1.75 -6.25 -1.92
N ASN A 35 -2.66 -5.30 -1.95
CA ASN A 35 -2.34 -3.89 -1.72
C ASN A 35 -2.24 -3.57 -0.23
N LEU A 36 -1.44 -2.56 0.11
CA LEU A 36 -1.29 -2.08 1.48
C LEU A 36 -2.58 -1.49 2.04
N ASP A 37 -3.29 -0.70 1.25
CA ASP A 37 -4.30 0.21 1.78
C ASP A 37 -5.43 0.50 0.79
N GLU A 38 -6.54 1.04 1.32
CA GLU A 38 -7.62 1.67 0.55
C GLU A 38 -8.36 2.67 1.45
N TYR A 39 -8.88 3.75 0.85
CA TYR A 39 -9.70 4.72 1.54
C TYR A 39 -11.06 4.14 1.96
N LEU A 40 -11.54 4.52 3.14
CA LEU A 40 -12.92 4.22 3.54
C LEU A 40 -13.91 5.11 2.82
N ASN A 41 -15.09 4.56 2.52
CA ASN A 41 -16.23 5.24 1.91
C ASN A 41 -15.90 5.87 0.53
N LEU A 42 -14.95 5.30 -0.20
CA LEU A 42 -14.61 5.71 -1.55
C LEU A 42 -14.88 4.56 -2.52
N ASP A 43 -15.78 4.80 -3.48
CA ASP A 43 -16.15 3.80 -4.46
C ASP A 43 -14.92 3.33 -5.27
N GLN A 44 -14.83 2.03 -5.55
CA GLN A 44 -13.70 1.44 -6.28
C GLN A 44 -13.54 2.00 -7.71
N HIS A 45 -14.60 2.54 -8.32
CA HIS A 45 -14.55 3.20 -9.63
C HIS A 45 -14.20 4.69 -9.54
N HIS A 46 -14.15 5.26 -8.34
CA HIS A 46 -13.73 6.63 -8.15
C HIS A 46 -12.29 6.83 -8.65
N PRO A 47 -11.96 7.88 -9.44
CA PRO A 47 -10.64 8.06 -10.04
C PRO A 47 -9.46 8.11 -9.04
N ASN A 48 -9.76 8.40 -7.78
CA ASN A 48 -8.77 8.50 -6.69
C ASN A 48 -8.78 7.29 -5.74
N SER A 49 -9.60 6.26 -5.97
CA SER A 49 -9.50 5.02 -5.21
C SER A 49 -8.20 4.30 -5.56
N TYR A 50 -7.68 3.52 -4.63
CA TYR A 50 -6.50 2.70 -4.89
C TYR A 50 -6.83 1.50 -5.80
N HIS A 51 -8.07 1.03 -5.81
CA HIS A 51 -8.63 0.16 -6.85
C HIS A 51 -8.43 0.75 -8.26
N PHE A 52 -8.90 1.98 -8.49
CA PHE A 52 -8.76 2.64 -9.79
C PHE A 52 -7.30 2.90 -10.15
N TYR A 53 -6.51 3.37 -9.18
CA TYR A 53 -5.07 3.58 -9.34
C TYR A 53 -4.36 2.31 -9.83
N MET A 54 -4.57 1.18 -9.16
CA MET A 54 -3.87 -0.06 -9.48
C MET A 54 -4.28 -0.65 -10.82
N ARG A 55 -5.57 -0.57 -11.17
CA ARG A 55 -6.04 -0.92 -12.52
C ARG A 55 -5.34 -0.10 -13.59
N LYS A 56 -5.39 1.23 -13.44
CA LYS A 56 -4.82 2.17 -14.41
C LYS A 56 -3.30 2.03 -14.56
N LYS A 57 -2.58 1.80 -13.46
CA LYS A 57 -1.11 1.76 -13.45
C LYS A 57 -0.53 0.39 -13.73
N PHE A 58 -1.25 -0.69 -13.44
CA PHE A 58 -0.68 -2.03 -13.48
C PHE A 58 -1.65 -3.11 -13.97
N PHE A 59 -2.75 -3.38 -13.26
CA PHE A 59 -3.53 -4.61 -13.48
C PHE A 59 -4.20 -4.72 -14.85
N ASP A 60 -4.63 -3.61 -15.46
CA ASP A 60 -5.24 -3.64 -16.79
C ASP A 60 -4.20 -3.84 -17.93
N HIS A 61 -2.90 -3.95 -17.60
CA HIS A 61 -1.79 -4.03 -18.56
C HIS A 61 -1.00 -5.35 -18.53
N VAL A 62 -1.41 -6.31 -17.70
CA VAL A 62 -0.76 -7.61 -17.51
C VAL A 62 -1.79 -8.74 -17.47
N ASP A 63 -1.36 -9.99 -17.59
CA ASP A 63 -2.23 -11.19 -17.61
C ASP A 63 -2.59 -11.72 -16.21
N ILE A 64 -2.69 -10.84 -15.21
CA ILE A 64 -3.08 -11.24 -13.86
C ILE A 64 -4.58 -11.60 -13.81
N SER A 65 -4.92 -12.68 -13.11
CA SER A 65 -6.33 -13.05 -12.90
C SER A 65 -6.99 -12.14 -11.87
N LYS A 66 -8.22 -11.66 -12.16
CA LYS A 66 -8.99 -10.82 -11.21
C LYS A 66 -9.17 -11.46 -9.84
N LYS A 67 -9.30 -12.79 -9.78
CA LYS A 67 -9.46 -13.53 -8.51
C LYS A 67 -8.21 -13.51 -7.62
N ASN A 68 -7.07 -13.18 -8.21
CA ASN A 68 -5.76 -13.09 -7.55
C ASN A 68 -5.41 -11.63 -7.15
N ILE A 69 -6.31 -10.68 -7.41
CA ILE A 69 -6.14 -9.29 -6.99
C ILE A 69 -6.86 -9.09 -5.66
N HIS A 70 -6.12 -8.67 -4.63
CA HIS A 70 -6.67 -8.34 -3.33
C HIS A 70 -6.28 -6.90 -2.98
N ILE A 71 -7.29 -6.08 -2.73
CA ILE A 71 -7.19 -4.71 -2.20
C ILE A 71 -8.22 -4.64 -1.07
N PRO A 72 -7.95 -4.00 0.08
CA PRO A 72 -8.93 -3.86 1.14
C PRO A 72 -10.24 -3.24 0.63
N ASN A 73 -11.38 -3.75 1.10
CA ASN A 73 -12.68 -3.20 0.72
C ASN A 73 -13.06 -2.02 1.63
N GLY A 74 -12.75 -0.80 1.18
CA GLY A 74 -13.12 0.44 1.87
C GLY A 74 -14.62 0.73 1.97
N MET A 75 -15.46 -0.06 1.29
CA MET A 75 -16.93 0.05 1.30
C MET A 75 -17.60 -1.12 2.06
N ALA A 76 -16.84 -1.94 2.80
CA ALA A 76 -17.42 -3.06 3.55
C ALA A 76 -18.33 -2.58 4.69
N GLU A 77 -19.45 -3.29 4.91
CA GLU A 77 -20.41 -2.95 5.97
C GLU A 77 -19.79 -3.10 7.37
N ASP A 78 -19.01 -4.17 7.57
CA ASP A 78 -18.24 -4.41 8.79
C ASP A 78 -16.74 -4.32 8.46
N ILE A 79 -16.17 -3.14 8.71
CA ILE A 79 -14.77 -2.86 8.43
C ILE A 79 -13.82 -3.70 9.32
N VAL A 80 -14.21 -4.00 10.57
CA VAL A 80 -13.38 -4.82 11.46
C VAL A 80 -13.30 -6.25 10.93
N LYS A 81 -14.43 -6.78 10.46
CA LYS A 81 -14.47 -8.08 9.79
C LYS A 81 -13.69 -8.07 8.47
N GLU A 82 -13.74 -6.99 7.71
CA GLU A 82 -12.94 -6.84 6.49
C GLU A 82 -11.43 -6.89 6.77
N CYS A 83 -10.95 -6.17 7.79
CA CYS A 83 -9.55 -6.21 8.20
C CYS A 83 -9.11 -7.64 8.56
N ARG A 84 -9.91 -8.35 9.38
CA ARG A 84 -9.63 -9.75 9.76
C ARG A 84 -9.63 -10.69 8.56
N ARG A 85 -10.62 -10.54 7.66
CA ARG A 85 -10.71 -11.31 6.42
C ARG A 85 -9.47 -11.09 5.55
N TYR A 86 -8.95 -9.86 5.51
CA TYR A 86 -7.75 -9.52 4.74
C TYR A 86 -6.51 -10.21 5.31
N ASP A 87 -6.31 -10.13 6.64
CA ASP A 87 -5.23 -10.82 7.36
C ASP A 87 -5.29 -12.34 7.16
N GLU A 88 -6.47 -12.94 7.34
CA GLU A 88 -6.71 -14.37 7.12
C GLU A 88 -6.42 -14.78 5.68
N LYS A 89 -6.77 -13.93 4.70
CA LYS A 89 -6.52 -14.20 3.29
C LYS A 89 -5.03 -14.22 2.97
N ILE A 90 -4.26 -13.29 3.53
CA ILE A 90 -2.79 -13.27 3.41
C ILE A 90 -2.19 -14.57 3.97
N LYS A 91 -2.62 -14.96 5.18
CA LYS A 91 -2.12 -16.20 5.83
C LYS A 91 -2.51 -17.46 5.07
N SER A 92 -3.71 -17.51 4.49
CA SER A 92 -4.22 -18.67 3.74
C SER A 92 -3.39 -19.00 2.48
N VAL A 93 -2.60 -18.04 1.98
CA VAL A 93 -1.74 -18.24 0.80
C VAL A 93 -0.25 -18.34 1.15
N GLY A 94 0.08 -18.49 2.44
CA GLY A 94 1.46 -18.65 2.91
C GLY A 94 2.23 -17.33 3.06
N ASN A 95 1.53 -16.24 3.35
CA ASN A 95 2.03 -14.86 3.48
C ASN A 95 2.56 -14.26 2.16
N ILE A 96 3.11 -13.05 2.26
CA ILE A 96 3.65 -12.30 1.13
C ILE A 96 5.10 -12.72 0.88
N ASP A 97 5.45 -13.01 -0.37
CA ASP A 97 6.84 -13.33 -0.72
C ASP A 97 7.69 -12.06 -0.85
N ILE A 98 7.19 -11.05 -1.57
CA ILE A 98 7.86 -9.76 -1.73
C ILE A 98 6.85 -8.64 -1.47
N GLN A 99 7.11 -7.81 -0.46
CA GLN A 99 6.30 -6.62 -0.16
C GLN A 99 7.01 -5.37 -0.67
N VAL A 100 6.42 -4.72 -1.67
CA VAL A 100 6.86 -3.41 -2.15
C VAL A 100 6.35 -2.33 -1.20
N LEU A 101 7.25 -1.47 -0.73
CA LEU A 101 6.93 -0.34 0.12
C LEU A 101 7.47 0.97 -0.47
N GLY A 102 6.83 2.08 -0.11
CA GLY A 102 7.42 3.40 -0.22
C GLY A 102 7.70 3.97 1.16
N LEU A 103 8.69 4.86 1.28
CA LEU A 103 9.01 5.54 2.54
C LEU A 103 8.33 6.91 2.62
N GLY A 104 7.57 7.18 3.67
CA GLY A 104 7.01 8.50 4.01
C GLY A 104 8.08 9.52 4.41
N ILE A 105 7.80 10.83 4.29
CA ILE A 105 8.76 11.86 4.74
C ILE A 105 8.98 11.87 6.26
N ASN A 106 8.00 11.37 7.00
CA ASN A 106 7.99 11.18 8.45
C ASN A 106 8.28 9.72 8.84
N GLY A 107 8.62 8.85 7.88
CA GLY A 107 8.89 7.43 8.14
C GLY A 107 7.71 6.49 8.06
N HIS A 108 6.50 6.95 7.68
CA HIS A 108 5.38 6.02 7.49
C HIS A 108 5.63 5.01 6.37
N ILE A 109 4.99 3.85 6.48
CA ILE A 109 4.87 2.82 5.43
C ILE A 109 3.40 2.42 5.31
N GLY A 110 2.85 2.39 4.09
CA GLY A 110 1.38 2.40 3.91
C GLY A 110 0.77 3.63 4.58
N PHE A 111 -0.33 3.46 5.31
CA PHE A 111 -0.84 4.48 6.23
C PHE A 111 -0.47 4.24 7.71
N ASN A 112 0.57 3.47 8.00
CA ASN A 112 1.11 3.32 9.36
C ASN A 112 1.93 4.57 9.70
N GLU A 113 1.30 5.55 10.35
CA GLU A 113 1.90 6.83 10.74
C GLU A 113 2.74 6.70 12.04
N PRO A 114 3.56 7.71 12.39
CA PRO A 114 4.29 7.73 13.66
C PRO A 114 3.40 7.43 14.87
N GLY A 115 3.81 6.45 15.67
CA GLY A 115 3.08 5.92 16.83
C GLY A 115 2.28 4.66 16.55
N THR A 116 2.23 4.17 15.31
CA THR A 116 1.63 2.86 15.01
C THR A 116 2.47 1.72 15.61
N SER A 117 1.79 0.80 16.31
CA SER A 117 2.44 -0.36 16.92
C SER A 117 3.13 -1.26 15.88
N PHE A 118 4.33 -1.75 16.19
CA PHE A 118 5.02 -2.73 15.33
C PHE A 118 4.31 -4.08 15.24
N THR A 119 3.46 -4.41 16.21
CA THR A 119 2.64 -5.63 16.20
C THR A 119 1.26 -5.43 15.58
N SER A 120 0.99 -4.25 15.02
CA SER A 120 -0.27 -3.95 14.36
C SER A 120 -0.54 -4.92 13.21
N THR A 121 -1.79 -5.40 13.14
CA THR A 121 -2.31 -6.11 11.97
C THR A 121 -3.12 -5.16 11.09
N THR A 122 -3.82 -5.65 10.06
CA THR A 122 -4.66 -4.80 9.21
C THR A 122 -5.68 -4.05 10.06
N HIS A 123 -5.73 -2.73 9.95
CA HIS A 123 -6.55 -1.89 10.82
C HIS A 123 -7.03 -0.61 10.12
N VAL A 124 -7.99 0.05 10.76
CA VAL A 124 -8.48 1.36 10.33
C VAL A 124 -7.61 2.44 10.94
N VAL A 125 -7.20 3.39 10.10
CA VAL A 125 -6.46 4.57 10.53
C VAL A 125 -7.27 5.83 10.26
N HIS A 126 -7.10 6.82 11.12
CA HIS A 126 -7.51 8.19 10.85
C HIS A 126 -6.39 8.89 10.09
N LEU A 127 -6.74 9.49 8.95
CA LEU A 127 -5.77 10.20 8.13
C LEU A 127 -5.49 11.56 8.75
N ASP A 128 -4.22 11.82 9.06
CA ASP A 128 -3.77 13.10 9.58
C ASP A 128 -4.10 14.24 8.59
N GLU A 129 -4.31 15.45 9.09
CA GLU A 129 -4.60 16.61 8.27
C GLU A 129 -3.50 16.87 7.23
N ILE A 130 -2.23 16.65 7.57
CA ILE A 130 -1.09 16.76 6.66
C ILE A 130 -1.20 15.74 5.53
N THR A 131 -1.55 14.49 5.85
CA THR A 131 -1.76 13.41 4.87
C THR A 131 -2.94 13.73 3.95
N ARG A 132 -4.05 14.23 4.50
CA ARG A 132 -5.20 14.69 3.70
C ARG A 132 -4.83 15.87 2.80
N LYS A 133 -4.10 16.87 3.30
CA LYS A 133 -3.58 18.01 2.51
C LYS A 133 -2.61 17.56 1.41
N ALA A 134 -1.76 16.58 1.67
CA ALA A 134 -0.85 16.04 0.66
C ALA A 134 -1.61 15.31 -0.47
N ASN A 135 -2.72 14.66 -0.13
CA ASN A 135 -3.55 13.91 -1.06
C ASN A 135 -4.64 14.76 -1.73
N SER A 136 -4.98 15.94 -1.19
CA SER A 136 -6.03 16.81 -1.72
C SER A 136 -5.78 17.27 -3.14
N LYS A 137 -4.53 17.30 -3.60
CA LYS A 137 -4.18 17.58 -5.01
C LYS A 137 -4.80 16.61 -6.03
N TYR A 138 -5.26 15.44 -5.57
CA TYR A 138 -5.97 14.48 -6.40
C TYR A 138 -7.49 14.69 -6.37
N PHE A 139 -8.02 15.43 -5.40
CA PHE A 139 -9.45 15.65 -5.19
C PHE A 139 -9.85 17.08 -5.56
N HIS A 140 -11.13 17.32 -5.82
CA HIS A 140 -11.63 18.66 -6.13
C HIS A 140 -11.55 19.58 -4.91
N ASN A 141 -11.96 19.07 -3.74
CA ASN A 141 -11.88 19.77 -2.46
C ASN A 141 -11.22 18.91 -1.39
N ILE A 142 -10.67 19.55 -0.35
CA ILE A 142 -10.14 18.85 0.83
C ILE A 142 -11.21 18.01 1.54
N GLN A 143 -12.48 18.44 1.47
CA GLN A 143 -13.61 17.73 2.07
C GLN A 143 -13.92 16.40 1.35
N ASP A 144 -13.52 16.28 0.09
CA ASP A 144 -13.70 15.06 -0.70
C ASP A 144 -12.60 14.03 -0.39
N VAL A 145 -11.54 14.45 0.32
CA VAL A 145 -10.50 13.54 0.78
C VAL A 145 -11.03 12.75 1.98
N PRO A 146 -11.08 11.41 1.90
CA PRO A 146 -11.54 10.58 3.00
C PRO A 146 -10.80 10.86 4.30
N TYR A 147 -11.48 10.65 5.42
CA TYR A 147 -10.93 10.86 6.76
C TYR A 147 -10.26 9.61 7.33
N LYS A 148 -10.56 8.45 6.75
CA LYS A 148 -10.12 7.15 7.23
C LYS A 148 -9.70 6.27 6.07
N ALA A 149 -8.83 5.31 6.35
CA ALA A 149 -8.41 4.27 5.42
C ALA A 149 -8.27 2.94 6.17
N ILE A 150 -8.33 1.84 5.43
CA ILE A 150 -7.80 0.55 5.88
C ILE A 150 -6.34 0.50 5.45
N THR A 151 -5.47 0.02 6.33
CA THR A 151 -4.05 -0.24 6.03
C THR A 151 -3.63 -1.58 6.60
N MET A 152 -2.81 -2.29 5.84
CA MET A 152 -2.03 -3.43 6.30
C MET A 152 -1.11 -2.95 7.42
N GLY A 153 -1.11 -3.67 8.54
CA GLY A 153 -0.31 -3.32 9.71
C GLY A 153 1.17 -3.66 9.54
N ILE A 154 2.00 -3.07 10.40
CA ILE A 154 3.46 -3.29 10.35
C ILE A 154 3.79 -4.76 10.64
N GLY A 155 3.05 -5.41 11.54
CA GLY A 155 3.22 -6.84 11.83
C GLY A 155 2.99 -7.71 10.60
N ASN A 156 1.93 -7.45 9.81
CA ASN A 156 1.69 -8.18 8.56
C ASN A 156 2.80 -7.93 7.52
N ILE A 157 3.25 -6.68 7.40
CA ILE A 157 4.34 -6.31 6.50
C ILE A 157 5.61 -7.10 6.85
N MET A 158 5.95 -7.18 8.13
CA MET A 158 7.12 -7.89 8.64
C MET A 158 6.99 -9.43 8.56
N GLU A 159 5.78 -9.98 8.41
CA GLU A 159 5.56 -11.39 8.09
C GLU A 159 5.91 -11.74 6.62
N SER A 160 6.24 -10.74 5.78
CA SER A 160 6.69 -10.96 4.40
C SER A 160 8.09 -11.58 4.35
N LYS A 161 8.35 -12.44 3.35
CA LYS A 161 9.68 -13.07 3.20
C LYS A 161 10.76 -12.07 2.80
N GLU A 162 10.40 -11.09 1.98
CA GLU A 162 11.28 -10.01 1.55
C GLU A 162 10.52 -8.69 1.47
N ILE A 163 11.19 -7.59 1.79
CA ILE A 163 10.67 -6.23 1.69
C ILE A 163 11.52 -5.45 0.69
N LEU A 164 10.88 -4.91 -0.35
CA LEU A 164 11.49 -4.01 -1.33
C LEU A 164 11.05 -2.57 -1.03
N LEU A 165 11.89 -1.82 -0.31
CA LEU A 165 11.61 -0.42 0.01
C LEU A 165 12.13 0.53 -1.09
N LEU A 166 11.21 1.21 -1.76
CA LEU A 166 11.51 2.19 -2.80
C LEU A 166 11.58 3.60 -2.20
N VAL A 167 12.69 4.28 -2.42
CA VAL A 167 12.92 5.65 -1.93
C VAL A 167 13.44 6.51 -3.07
N SER A 168 12.73 7.59 -3.40
CA SER A 168 13.14 8.51 -4.48
C SER A 168 12.80 9.96 -4.19
N GLY A 169 13.64 10.87 -4.68
CA GLY A 169 13.48 12.32 -4.57
C GLY A 169 14.08 12.95 -3.31
N LYS A 170 14.58 14.19 -3.45
CA LYS A 170 15.29 14.92 -2.38
C LYS A 170 14.49 15.07 -1.07
N LYS A 171 13.16 15.17 -1.16
CA LYS A 171 12.27 15.28 0.01
C LYS A 171 12.33 14.08 0.95
N LYS A 172 12.80 12.92 0.48
CA LYS A 172 12.92 11.68 1.27
C LYS A 172 14.28 11.50 1.92
N ALA A 173 15.26 12.37 1.63
CA ALA A 173 16.64 12.20 2.07
C ALA A 173 16.77 12.11 3.60
N LEU A 174 16.12 13.00 4.34
CA LEU A 174 16.16 12.98 5.81
C LEU A 174 15.51 11.73 6.40
N ALA A 175 14.37 11.29 5.84
CA ALA A 175 13.73 10.05 6.23
C ALA A 175 14.64 8.84 5.97
N LEU A 176 15.33 8.79 4.83
CA LEU A 176 16.27 7.72 4.52
C LEU A 176 17.48 7.71 5.45
N VAL A 177 18.05 8.88 5.76
CA VAL A 177 19.15 8.99 6.74
C VAL A 177 18.70 8.49 8.11
N LYS A 178 17.49 8.87 8.55
CA LYS A 178 16.92 8.39 9.82
C LYS A 178 16.64 6.89 9.79
N LEU A 179 16.17 6.33 8.68
CA LEU A 179 15.98 4.90 8.52
C LEU A 179 17.30 4.11 8.67
N ILE A 180 18.39 4.60 8.07
CA ILE A 180 19.67 3.89 8.07
C ILE A 180 20.43 4.04 9.40
N ASN A 181 20.31 5.20 10.06
CA ASN A 181 21.16 5.55 11.21
C ASN A 181 20.40 5.75 12.52
N GLY A 182 19.06 5.77 12.48
CA GLY A 182 18.22 6.00 13.65
C GLY A 182 17.98 4.73 14.47
N GLU A 183 17.45 4.92 15.67
CA GLU A 183 17.00 3.81 16.51
C GLU A 183 15.63 3.30 16.07
N VAL A 184 15.40 2.01 16.31
CA VAL A 184 14.10 1.37 16.08
C VAL A 184 13.07 1.95 17.05
N CYS A 185 12.04 2.61 16.54
CA CYS A 185 10.99 3.21 17.36
C CYS A 185 9.67 3.38 16.59
N GLU A 186 8.54 3.19 17.27
CA GLU A 186 7.21 3.32 16.63
C GLU A 186 6.93 4.75 16.14
N GLN A 187 7.65 5.75 16.65
CA GLN A 187 7.62 7.12 16.14
C GLN A 187 8.28 7.27 14.76
N PHE A 188 8.92 6.23 14.24
CA PHE A 188 9.41 6.14 12.88
C PHE A 188 9.11 4.73 12.33
N PRO A 189 7.88 4.49 11.84
CA PRO A 189 7.38 3.14 11.51
C PRO A 189 8.25 2.29 10.58
N ALA A 190 9.05 2.92 9.73
CA ALA A 190 9.96 2.22 8.83
C ALA A 190 11.24 1.68 9.49
N SER A 191 11.61 2.10 10.70
CA SER A 191 12.88 1.76 11.37
C SER A 191 13.03 0.27 11.68
#